data_AF-E3HZK0-F1
#
_entry.id   AF-E3HZK0-F1
#
_cell.length_a   1.000
_cell.length_b   1.000
_cell.length_c   1.000
_cell.angle_alpha   90.00
_cell.angle_beta   90.00
_cell.angle_gamma   90.00
#
_symmetry.space_group_name_H-M   'P 1'
#
loop_
_entity.id
_entity.type
_entity.pdbx_description
1 polymer ?
#
loop_
_entity_poly.entity_id
_entity_poly.type
_entity_poly.pdbx_seq_one_letter_code
_entity_poly.pdbx_strand_id
1 'polypeptide(L)'
;MNLANKFQSVLQLTGHTRTSFAKRAGVTPAMLSRLIPQDGREPERKATLATLLRLISASEGLLTIQDFRAHRATRERPFVMETACPLCGRAIEGDAKHPKCRSAG
;
A
#
# COMPACT_ATOMS: atom_id res chain seq x y z
N MET A 1 -11.50 0.91 -12.49
CA MET A 1 -12.07 0.95 -11.12
C MET A 1 -11.23 1.91 -10.29
N ASN A 2 -11.83 2.84 -9.54
CA ASN A 2 -11.08 3.76 -8.67
C ASN A 2 -10.51 3.01 -7.44
N LEU A 3 -9.34 3.42 -6.93
CA LEU A 3 -8.66 2.86 -5.76
C LEU A 3 -9.57 2.73 -4.54
N ALA A 4 -10.47 3.68 -4.28
CA ALA A 4 -11.42 3.61 -3.17
C ALA A 4 -12.36 2.40 -3.30
N ASN A 5 -12.92 2.17 -4.50
CA ASN A 5 -13.79 1.02 -4.77
C ASN A 5 -13.01 -0.29 -4.67
N LYS A 6 -11.79 -0.32 -5.24
CA LYS A 6 -10.91 -1.49 -5.12
C LYS A 6 -10.61 -1.80 -3.66
N PHE A 7 -10.29 -0.78 -2.88
CA PHE A 7 -10.00 -0.92 -1.47
C PHE A 7 -11.22 -1.42 -0.69
N GLN A 8 -12.41 -0.93 -1.01
CA GLN A 8 -13.64 -1.45 -0.41
C GLN A 8 -13.85 -2.94 -0.70
N SER A 9 -13.58 -3.39 -1.93
CA SER A 9 -13.60 -4.83 -2.26
C SER A 9 -12.57 -5.62 -1.47
N VAL A 10 -11.35 -5.09 -1.28
CA VAL A 10 -10.32 -5.72 -0.43
C VAL A 10 -10.81 -5.91 0.99
N LEU A 11 -11.44 -4.88 1.57
CA LEU A 11 -11.98 -4.94 2.93
C LEU A 11 -13.07 -6.02 3.06
N GLN A 12 -13.96 -6.12 2.07
CA GLN A 12 -15.01 -7.14 2.05
C GLN A 12 -14.42 -8.56 1.91
N LEU A 13 -13.48 -8.75 0.98
CA LEU A 13 -12.86 -10.06 0.74
C LEU A 13 -12.00 -10.54 1.91
N THR A 14 -11.33 -9.64 2.61
CA THR A 14 -10.45 -9.96 3.75
C THR A 14 -11.17 -9.93 5.10
N GLY A 15 -12.46 -9.58 5.13
CA GLY A 15 -13.23 -9.43 6.37
C GLY A 15 -12.67 -8.35 7.30
N HIS A 16 -12.02 -7.31 6.74
CA HIS A 16 -11.43 -6.23 7.50
C HIS A 16 -12.29 -4.97 7.48
N THR A 17 -12.34 -4.27 8.62
CA THR A 17 -12.77 -2.87 8.64
C THR A 17 -11.58 -1.98 8.27
N ARG A 18 -11.82 -0.73 7.90
CA ARG A 18 -10.72 0.23 7.66
C ARG A 18 -9.78 0.34 8.86
N THR A 19 -10.33 0.32 10.08
CA THR A 19 -9.55 0.41 11.32
C THR A 19 -8.70 -0.83 11.54
N SER A 20 -9.26 -2.03 11.35
CA SER A 20 -8.49 -3.27 11.51
C SER A 20 -7.44 -3.43 10.40
N PHE A 21 -7.76 -3.01 9.17
CA PHE A 21 -6.81 -2.96 8.06
C PHE A 21 -5.66 -1.97 8.34
N ALA A 22 -5.96 -0.76 8.81
CA ALA A 22 -4.94 0.23 9.17
C ALA A 22 -3.97 -0.33 10.23
N LYS A 23 -4.52 -0.96 11.27
CA LYS A 23 -3.74 -1.64 12.31
C LYS A 23 -2.85 -2.74 11.73
N ARG A 24 -3.39 -3.58 10.83
CA ARG A 24 -2.65 -4.64 10.14
C ARG A 24 -1.52 -4.09 9.26
N ALA A 25 -1.75 -2.98 8.58
CA ALA A 25 -0.75 -2.30 7.75
C ALA A 25 0.27 -1.47 8.57
N GLY A 26 0.11 -1.37 9.90
CA GLY A 26 0.99 -0.55 10.74
C GLY A 26 0.89 0.95 10.41
N VAL A 27 -0.29 1.44 10.05
CA VAL A 27 -0.57 2.86 9.79
C VAL A 27 -1.76 3.33 10.64
N THR A 28 -1.88 4.63 10.86
CA THR A 28 -3.04 5.17 11.58
C THR A 28 -4.29 5.19 10.67
N PRO A 29 -5.51 5.02 11.22
CA PRO A 29 -6.74 5.14 10.44
C PRO A 29 -6.87 6.49 9.73
N ALA A 30 -6.42 7.58 10.37
CA ALA A 30 -6.40 8.92 9.78
C ALA A 30 -5.46 8.99 8.57
N MET A 31 -4.27 8.40 8.65
CA MET A 31 -3.35 8.32 7.52
C MET A 31 -3.94 7.51 6.38
N LEU A 32 -4.57 6.37 6.68
CA LEU A 32 -5.25 5.55 5.68
C LEU A 32 -6.38 6.32 4.98
N SER A 33 -7.18 7.10 5.70
CA SER A 33 -8.23 7.94 5.11
C SER A 33 -7.72 9.07 4.23
N ARG A 34 -6.56 9.66 4.55
CA ARG A 34 -5.92 10.66 3.67
C ARG A 34 -5.25 10.06 2.43
N LEU A 35 -4.86 8.77 2.50
CA LEU A 35 -4.23 8.05 1.40
C LEU A 35 -5.24 7.37 0.47
N ILE A 36 -6.35 6.88 1.02
CA ILE A 36 -7.45 6.24 0.29
C ILE A 36 -8.76 6.82 0.84
N PRO A 37 -9.18 8.01 0.36
CA PRO A 37 -10.45 8.60 0.74
C PRO A 37 -11.63 7.68 0.41
N GLN A 38 -12.68 7.70 1.24
CA GLN A 38 -13.87 6.85 1.02
C GLN A 38 -14.73 7.33 -0.14
N ASP A 39 -14.72 8.64 -0.41
CA ASP A 39 -15.48 9.31 -1.44
C ASP A 39 -14.81 9.27 -2.83
N GLY A 40 -13.69 8.55 -2.95
CA GLY A 40 -12.96 8.39 -4.21
C GLY A 40 -12.23 9.64 -4.70
N ARG A 41 -12.18 10.71 -3.87
CA ARG A 41 -11.39 11.91 -4.15
C ARG A 41 -9.90 11.61 -4.24
N GLU A 42 -9.16 12.55 -4.82
CA GLU A 42 -7.71 12.48 -4.83
C GLU A 42 -7.16 12.44 -3.41
N PRO A 43 -6.09 11.66 -3.17
CA PRO A 43 -5.49 11.54 -1.87
C PRO A 43 -4.86 12.86 -1.43
N GLU A 44 -5.24 13.34 -0.24
CA GLU A 44 -4.70 14.54 0.39
C GLU A 44 -3.22 14.39 0.77
N ARG A 45 -2.72 13.15 0.82
CA ARG A 45 -1.34 12.84 1.15
C ARG A 45 -0.75 11.87 0.14
N LYS A 46 0.50 12.09 -0.22
CA LYS A 46 1.29 11.15 -1.01
C LYS A 46 2.00 10.16 -0.08
N ALA A 47 1.90 8.87 -0.36
CA ALA A 47 2.54 7.80 0.39
C ALA A 47 4.02 7.65 0.01
N THR A 48 4.82 7.18 0.97
CA THR A 48 6.18 6.65 0.69
C THR A 48 6.09 5.23 0.13
N LEU A 49 7.15 4.75 -0.54
CA LEU A 49 7.21 3.36 -1.03
C LEU A 49 7.00 2.36 0.12
N ALA A 50 7.67 2.59 1.25
CA ALA A 50 7.52 1.75 2.44
C ALA A 50 6.07 1.66 2.93
N THR A 51 5.32 2.78 2.87
CA THR A 51 3.89 2.78 3.21
C THR A 51 3.08 1.95 2.22
N LEU A 52 3.34 2.10 0.92
CA LEU A 52 2.64 1.33 -0.11
C LEU A 52 2.89 -0.17 0.04
N LEU A 53 4.14 -0.57 0.27
CA LEU A 53 4.49 -1.98 0.48
C LEU A 53 3.78 -2.56 1.71
N ARG A 54 3.62 -1.79 2.79
CA ARG A 54 2.82 -2.22 3.95
C ARG A 54 1.34 -2.40 3.62
N LEU A 55 0.74 -1.48 2.86
CA LEU A 55 -0.66 -1.58 2.43
C LEU A 55 -0.88 -2.79 1.51
N ILE A 56 0.03 -3.01 0.56
CA ILE A 56 0.01 -4.16 -0.36
C ILE A 56 0.12 -5.47 0.41
N SER A 57 1.09 -5.56 1.33
CA SER A 57 1.25 -6.75 2.18
C SER A 57 0.01 -6.99 3.06
N ALA A 58 -0.58 -5.94 3.63
CA ALA A 58 -1.79 -6.06 4.45
C ALA A 58 -3.02 -6.50 3.64
N SER A 59 -3.06 -6.15 2.34
CA SER A 59 -4.09 -6.57 1.39
C SER A 59 -3.89 -7.96 0.80
N GLU A 60 -2.86 -8.70 1.23
CA GLU A 60 -2.54 -10.03 0.69
C GLU A 60 -2.27 -10.00 -0.83
N GLY A 61 -1.73 -8.88 -1.33
CA GLY A 61 -1.43 -8.66 -2.75
C GLY A 61 -2.63 -8.23 -3.61
N LEU A 62 -3.80 -7.99 -3.01
CA LEU A 62 -4.98 -7.51 -3.75
C LEU A 62 -4.85 -6.03 -4.17
N LEU A 63 -4.03 -5.26 -3.48
CA LEU A 63 -3.57 -3.93 -3.91
C LEU A 63 -2.19 -4.04 -4.57
N THR A 64 -1.93 -3.17 -5.54
CA THR A 64 -0.65 -3.08 -6.27
C THR A 64 -0.15 -1.65 -6.31
N ILE A 65 1.15 -1.45 -6.59
CA ILE A 65 1.72 -0.11 -6.76
C ILE A 65 1.04 0.66 -7.91
N GLN A 66 0.61 -0.02 -8.97
CA GLN A 66 -0.11 0.60 -10.08
C GLN A 66 -1.43 1.22 -9.64
N ASP A 67 -2.17 0.59 -8.72
CA ASP A 67 -3.42 1.14 -8.20
C ASP A 67 -3.19 2.49 -7.51
N PHE A 68 -2.05 2.67 -6.83
CA PHE A 68 -1.70 3.93 -6.17
C PHE A 68 -1.18 4.98 -7.17
N ARG A 69 -0.44 4.57 -8.21
CA ARG A 69 0.06 5.46 -9.27
C ARG A 69 -1.08 6.03 -10.11
N ALA A 70 -2.06 5.20 -10.48
CA ALA A 70 -3.25 5.62 -11.22
C ALA A 70 -4.06 6.69 -10.47
N HIS A 71 -3.93 6.75 -9.14
CA HIS A 71 -4.63 7.69 -8.26
C HIS A 71 -3.75 8.81 -7.69
N ARG A 72 -2.58 9.08 -8.30
CA ARG A 72 -1.63 10.12 -7.85
C ARG A 72 -1.30 10.06 -6.35
N ALA A 73 -1.50 8.91 -5.70
CA ALA A 73 -1.22 8.67 -4.27
C ALA A 73 0.28 8.57 -3.98
N THR A 74 1.11 8.87 -4.97
CA THR A 74 2.56 8.68 -5.00
C THR A 74 3.24 10.02 -5.19
N ARG A 75 4.30 10.31 -4.42
CA ARG A 75 5.11 11.53 -4.63
C ARG A 75 5.60 11.57 -6.08
N GLU A 76 5.52 12.74 -6.72
CA GLU A 76 5.84 12.97 -8.15
C GLU A 76 7.30 12.71 -8.52
N ARG A 77 8.17 12.39 -7.55
CA ARG A 77 9.44 11.79 -7.90
C ARG A 77 9.11 10.44 -8.51
N PRO A 78 9.59 10.12 -9.74
CA PRO A 78 9.55 8.75 -10.19
C PRO A 78 10.11 7.94 -9.02
N PHE A 79 9.39 6.89 -8.61
CA PHE A 79 10.04 5.85 -7.85
C PHE A 79 11.12 5.35 -8.81
N VAL A 80 12.29 5.98 -8.77
CA VAL A 80 13.55 5.28 -8.92
C VAL A 80 13.29 4.09 -8.03
N MET A 81 13.13 2.91 -8.64
CA MET A 81 13.13 1.69 -7.86
C MET A 81 14.43 1.82 -7.08
N GLU A 82 14.34 2.19 -5.81
CA GLU A 82 15.33 1.78 -4.84
C GLU A 82 15.28 0.29 -5.06
N THR A 83 16.23 -0.19 -5.84
CA THR A 83 16.31 -1.59 -6.21
C THR A 83 16.32 -2.35 -4.89
N ALA A 84 16.82 -1.80 -3.80
CA ALA A 84 16.67 -2.35 -2.46
C ALA A 84 15.26 -2.21 -1.81
N CYS A 85 14.75 -3.31 -1.27
CA CYS A 85 13.64 -3.35 -0.32
C CYS A 85 14.00 -2.58 0.97
N PRO A 86 13.22 -1.58 1.41
CA PRO A 86 13.55 -0.76 2.59
C PRO A 86 13.42 -1.51 3.92
N LEU A 87 12.94 -2.76 3.92
CA LEU A 87 12.85 -3.61 5.11
C LEU A 87 14.04 -4.58 5.25
N CYS A 88 14.69 -4.96 4.15
CA CYS A 88 15.77 -5.95 4.15
C CYS A 88 17.02 -5.55 3.35
N GLY A 89 17.02 -4.39 2.70
CA GLY A 89 18.12 -3.87 1.89
C GLY A 89 18.36 -4.60 0.56
N ARG A 90 17.57 -5.60 0.19
CA ARG A 90 17.82 -6.47 -0.97
C ARG A 90 17.14 -6.02 -2.25
N ALA A 91 17.82 -6.23 -3.38
CA ALA A 91 17.31 -5.95 -4.71
C ALA A 91 15.93 -6.61 -4.98
N ILE A 92 14.91 -5.82 -5.28
CA ILE A 92 13.59 -6.19 -5.81
C ILE A 92 13.78 -6.20 -7.32
N GLU A 93 14.25 -7.33 -7.84
CA GLU A 93 14.29 -7.53 -9.28
C GLU A 93 12.86 -7.62 -9.82
N GLY A 94 12.62 -6.89 -10.92
CA GLY A 94 11.31 -6.73 -11.53
C GLY A 94 10.66 -8.09 -11.78
N ASP A 95 9.45 -8.23 -11.25
CA ASP A 95 8.57 -9.42 -11.30
C ASP A 95 8.69 -10.46 -10.16
N ALA A 96 9.63 -10.30 -9.23
CA ALA A 96 9.73 -11.23 -8.10
C ALA A 96 8.85 -10.80 -6.91
N LYS A 97 7.83 -11.62 -6.61
CA LYS A 97 7.25 -11.72 -5.26
C LYS A 97 8.41 -11.72 -4.25
N HIS A 98 8.40 -10.85 -3.24
CA HIS A 98 9.27 -10.99 -2.06
C HIS A 98 8.48 -11.65 -0.91
N PRO A 99 8.25 -12.98 -0.95
CA PRO A 99 7.65 -13.70 0.15
C PRO A 99 8.69 -13.81 1.27
N LYS A 100 8.29 -13.44 2.49
CA LYS A 100 9.09 -13.49 3.74
C LYS A 100 10.07 -12.33 3.95
N CYS A 101 9.52 -11.17 4.35
CA CYS A 101 10.09 -10.49 5.52
C CYS A 101 9.59 -11.24 6.76
N ARG A 102 10.20 -12.39 7.08
CA ARG A 102 10.06 -13.00 8.42
C ARG A 102 11.10 -12.36 9.33
N SER A 103 10.62 -12.00 10.51
CA SER A 103 11.29 -11.31 11.60
C SER A 103 12.68 -11.84 11.94
N ALA A 104 13.57 -10.93 12.29
CA ALA A 104 14.69 -11.16 13.22
C ALA A 104 14.75 -9.87 14.06
N GLY A 105 14.86 -9.87 15.37
CA GLY A 105 14.98 -10.87 16.43
C GLY A 105 15.02 -10.06 17.72
#